data_AF-A0A512NFQ6-F1
#
_entry.id   AF-A0A512NFQ6-F1
#
_cell.length_a   1.000
_cell.length_b   1.000
_cell.length_c   1.000
_cell.angle_alpha   90.00
_cell.angle_beta   90.00
_cell.angle_gamma   90.00
#
_symmetry.space_group_name_H-M   'P 1'
#
loop_
_entity.id
_entity.type
_entity.pdbx_description
1 polymer ?
#
loop_
_entity_poly.entity_id
_entity_poly.type
_entity_poly.pdbx_seq_one_letter_code
_entity_poly.pdbx_strand_id
1 'polypeptide(L)'
;MRLIASLLACSIVCGALPSIAIAEPLTPVRFQQVLATAKAYAADRTLIFYCIRDEPGMLPFNYLVVHTETEAALNKLKAAGSEAKQNAELVEAVMANVRYPTTGASDAAMDAECQSKNVRQSYFTFSGPLITPLDRRPPFDSLK
;
A
#
# COMPACT_ATOMS: atom_id res chain seq x y z
N MET A 1 -48.60 -60.77 1.00
CA MET A 1 -48.30 -59.81 2.08
C MET A 1 -46.96 -59.17 1.75
N ARG A 2 -46.93 -57.94 1.23
CA ARG A 2 -46.69 -56.66 1.97
C ARG A 2 -45.30 -56.67 2.65
N LEU A 3 -44.34 -55.79 2.37
CA LEU A 3 -44.41 -54.35 2.08
C LEU A 3 -43.28 -53.84 1.16
N ILE A 4 -43.64 -52.87 0.31
CA ILE A 4 -42.77 -51.85 -0.28
C ILE A 4 -42.68 -50.70 0.75
N ALA A 5 -41.49 -50.14 1.01
CA ALA A 5 -41.35 -48.75 1.46
C ALA A 5 -39.94 -48.22 1.19
N SER A 6 -39.89 -47.21 0.34
CA SER A 6 -38.75 -46.34 -0.01
C SER A 6 -38.31 -45.43 1.14
N LEU A 7 -37.24 -44.66 0.87
CA LEU A 7 -36.71 -43.46 1.57
C LEU A 7 -35.50 -43.76 2.47
N LEU A 8 -34.42 -42.97 2.54
CA LEU A 8 -34.24 -41.54 2.33
C LEU A 8 -32.75 -41.25 2.05
N ALA A 9 -32.49 -40.34 1.12
CA ALA A 9 -31.18 -39.71 0.92
C ALA A 9 -30.80 -38.87 2.15
N CYS A 10 -29.51 -38.86 2.53
CA CYS A 10 -28.97 -37.81 3.39
C CYS A 10 -27.45 -37.62 3.19
N SER A 11 -27.14 -36.61 2.37
CA SER A 11 -26.22 -35.51 2.70
C SER A 11 -24.73 -35.84 2.86
N ILE A 12 -24.00 -35.79 1.74
CA ILE A 12 -22.58 -35.42 1.73
C ILE A 12 -22.51 -33.95 2.15
N VAL A 13 -22.21 -33.71 3.43
CA VAL A 13 -21.81 -32.39 3.91
C VAL A 13 -20.45 -32.08 3.30
N CYS A 14 -20.47 -31.40 2.15
CA CYS A 14 -19.30 -30.72 1.62
C CYS A 14 -19.02 -29.57 2.60
N GLY A 15 -18.17 -29.84 3.60
CA GLY A 15 -17.66 -28.82 4.48
C GLY A 15 -16.95 -27.78 3.61
N ALA A 16 -17.61 -26.64 3.41
CA ALA A 16 -16.96 -25.43 2.93
C ALA A 16 -15.93 -25.04 4.00
N LEU A 17 -14.75 -25.64 3.93
CA LEU A 17 -13.58 -25.12 4.61
C LEU A 17 -13.48 -23.65 4.20
N PRO A 18 -13.30 -22.72 5.14
CA PRO A 18 -12.99 -21.35 4.77
C PRO A 18 -11.78 -21.45 3.86
N SER A 19 -11.89 -20.92 2.64
CA SER A 19 -10.73 -20.78 1.76
C SER A 19 -9.74 -19.94 2.54
N ILE A 20 -8.75 -20.60 3.13
CA ILE A 20 -7.56 -19.93 3.63
C ILE A 20 -7.00 -19.32 2.37
N ALA A 21 -7.20 -18.02 2.17
CA ALA A 21 -6.57 -17.31 1.07
C ALA A 21 -5.07 -17.55 1.24
N ILE A 22 -4.53 -18.43 0.40
CA ILE A 22 -3.10 -18.72 0.39
C ILE A 22 -2.49 -17.44 -0.14
N ALA A 23 -2.04 -16.59 0.78
CA ALA A 23 -1.41 -15.36 0.40
C ALA A 23 -0.22 -15.68 -0.51
N GLU A 24 -0.19 -14.95 -1.62
CA GLU A 24 0.54 -15.33 -2.81
C GLU A 24 2.05 -15.18 -2.58
N PRO A 25 2.88 -16.11 -3.08
CA PRO A 25 4.33 -16.05 -2.89
C PRO A 25 4.93 -14.82 -3.58
N LEU A 26 6.01 -14.28 -3.00
CA LEU A 26 6.78 -13.20 -3.62
C LEU A 26 7.58 -13.73 -4.81
N THR A 27 6.95 -13.76 -5.99
CA THR A 27 7.66 -14.08 -7.24
C THR A 27 8.51 -12.89 -7.70
N PRO A 28 9.51 -13.09 -8.58
CA PRO A 28 10.28 -11.98 -9.15
C PRO A 28 9.41 -10.92 -9.84
N VAL A 29 8.38 -11.35 -10.56
CA VAL A 29 7.43 -10.44 -11.22
C VAL A 29 6.64 -9.62 -10.20
N ARG A 30 6.15 -10.27 -9.14
CA ARG A 30 5.44 -9.58 -8.05
C ARG A 30 6.34 -8.59 -7.33
N PHE A 31 7.61 -8.95 -7.12
CA PHE A 31 8.57 -8.06 -6.49
C PHE A 31 8.88 -6.83 -7.36
N GLN A 32 8.92 -6.95 -8.69
CA GLN A 32 9.02 -5.77 -9.56
C GLN A 32 7.80 -4.85 -9.45
N GLN A 33 6.60 -5.43 -9.29
CA GLN A 33 5.38 -4.65 -9.03
C GLN A 33 5.43 -3.94 -7.67
N VAL A 34 5.93 -4.61 -6.63
CA VAL A 34 6.20 -4.01 -5.30
C VAL A 34 7.09 -2.77 -5.45
N LEU A 35 8.20 -2.87 -6.18
CA LEU A 35 9.12 -1.75 -6.40
C LEU A 35 8.47 -0.61 -7.21
N ALA A 36 7.67 -0.93 -8.22
CA ALA A 36 6.95 0.08 -8.99
C ALA A 36 5.95 0.84 -8.10
N THR A 37 5.19 0.14 -7.26
CA THR A 37 4.26 0.74 -6.30
C THR A 37 5.00 1.59 -5.25
N ALA A 38 6.15 1.12 -4.75
CA ALA A 38 6.97 1.88 -3.80
C ALA A 38 7.48 3.21 -4.38
N LYS A 39 7.91 3.22 -5.65
CA LYS A 39 8.33 4.44 -6.35
C LYS A 39 7.15 5.40 -6.58
N ALA A 40 5.99 4.88 -6.98
CA ALA A 40 4.78 5.69 -7.13
C ALA A 40 4.36 6.32 -5.79
N TYR A 41 4.43 5.56 -4.70
CA TYR A 41 4.22 6.07 -3.35
C TYR A 41 5.23 7.18 -2.97
N ALA A 42 6.50 7.02 -3.30
CA ALA A 42 7.51 8.05 -3.05
C ALA A 42 7.22 9.35 -3.80
N ALA A 43 6.72 9.24 -5.04
CA ALA A 43 6.26 10.39 -5.83
C ALA A 43 5.03 11.07 -5.19
N ASP A 44 4.03 10.29 -4.76
CA ASP A 44 2.85 10.82 -4.06
C ASP A 44 3.23 11.54 -2.76
N ARG A 45 4.16 10.98 -1.98
CA ARG A 45 4.67 11.60 -0.76
C ARG A 45 5.43 12.88 -1.04
N THR A 46 6.24 12.90 -2.10
CA THR A 46 6.91 14.11 -2.57
C THR A 46 5.91 15.20 -2.91
N LEU A 47 4.85 14.85 -3.64
CA LEU A 47 3.78 15.79 -3.97
C LEU A 47 3.08 16.30 -2.71
N ILE A 48 2.75 15.43 -1.76
CA ILE A 48 2.17 15.84 -0.46
C ILE A 48 3.08 16.83 0.24
N PHE A 49 4.37 16.52 0.42
CA PHE A 49 5.34 17.44 1.04
C PHE A 49 5.41 18.78 0.33
N TYR A 50 5.39 18.79 -1.00
CA TYR A 50 5.34 20.01 -1.78
C TYR A 50 4.06 20.82 -1.52
N CYS A 51 2.89 20.18 -1.59
CA CYS A 51 1.61 20.89 -1.47
C CYS A 51 1.31 21.43 -0.06
N ILE A 52 2.00 20.91 0.96
CA ILE A 52 1.88 21.36 2.36
C ILE A 52 3.16 22.04 2.88
N ARG A 53 4.12 22.38 2.02
CA ARG A 53 5.44 22.94 2.38
C ARG A 53 5.38 24.21 3.25
N ASP A 54 4.28 24.95 3.15
CA ASP A 54 4.01 26.17 3.92
C ASP A 54 3.23 25.91 5.22
N GLU A 55 3.03 24.64 5.59
CA GLU A 55 2.41 24.18 6.84
C GLU A 55 3.47 23.56 7.77
N PRO A 56 4.35 24.36 8.41
CA PRO A 56 5.50 23.85 9.16
C PRO A 56 5.11 22.91 10.31
N GLY A 57 3.92 23.08 10.89
CA GLY A 57 3.38 22.19 11.93
C GLY A 57 3.11 20.77 11.45
N MET A 58 2.95 20.55 10.14
CA MET A 58 2.66 19.22 9.56
C MET A 58 3.91 18.46 9.14
N LEU A 59 5.07 19.12 9.00
CA LEU A 59 6.28 18.48 8.49
C LEU A 59 6.75 17.28 9.35
N PRO A 60 6.87 17.38 10.70
CA PRO A 60 7.27 16.24 11.53
C PRO A 60 6.36 15.02 11.37
N PHE A 61 5.05 15.24 11.27
CA PHE A 61 4.07 14.17 11.07
C PHE A 61 4.25 13.49 9.72
N ASN A 62 4.53 14.24 8.65
CA ASN A 62 4.76 13.64 7.33
C ASN A 62 6.06 12.83 7.25
N TYR A 63 7.12 13.27 7.93
CA TYR A 63 8.33 12.45 8.06
C TYR A 63 8.00 11.12 8.74
N LEU A 64 7.29 11.17 9.87
CA LEU A 64 6.89 9.97 10.60
C LEU A 64 6.04 9.04 9.72
N VAL A 65 5.08 9.57 8.97
CA VAL A 65 4.23 8.77 8.07
C VAL A 65 5.04 8.01 7.03
N VAL A 66 6.02 8.66 6.38
CA VAL A 66 6.89 7.97 5.41
C VAL A 66 7.64 6.83 6.08
N HIS A 67 8.19 7.05 7.27
CA HIS A 67 8.91 6.02 8.00
C HIS A 67 8.02 4.84 8.40
N THR A 68 6.88 5.09 9.04
CA THR A 68 6.02 4.02 9.58
C THR A 68 5.36 3.21 8.47
N GLU A 69 4.95 3.84 7.37
CA GLU A 69 4.35 3.11 6.26
C GLU A 69 5.39 2.32 5.45
N THR A 70 6.62 2.83 5.34
CA THR A 70 7.73 2.06 4.75
C THR A 70 8.05 0.84 5.62
N GLU A 71 8.06 1.00 6.94
CA GLU A 71 8.25 -0.11 7.88
C GLU A 71 7.13 -1.16 7.78
N ALA A 72 5.86 -0.73 7.73
CA ALA A 72 4.72 -1.62 7.57
C ALA A 72 4.80 -2.42 6.25
N ALA A 73 5.13 -1.74 5.16
CA ALA A 73 5.31 -2.36 3.85
C ALA A 73 6.48 -3.36 3.85
N LEU A 74 7.59 -3.02 4.50
CA LEU A 74 8.74 -3.90 4.67
C LEU A 74 8.38 -5.15 5.49
N ASN A 75 7.58 -5.02 6.54
CA ASN A 75 7.15 -6.15 7.34
C ASN A 75 6.28 -7.12 6.54
N LYS A 76 5.36 -6.62 5.71
CA LYS A 76 4.60 -7.47 4.77
C LYS A 76 5.49 -8.15 3.74
N LEU A 77 6.47 -7.43 3.20
CA LEU A 77 7.41 -7.99 2.24
C LEU A 77 8.21 -9.16 2.85
N LYS A 78 8.71 -8.98 4.09
CA LYS A 78 9.39 -10.03 4.87
C LYS A 78 8.48 -11.22 5.16
N ALA A 79 7.22 -10.99 5.56
CA ALA A 79 6.24 -12.04 5.79
C ALA A 79 5.92 -12.84 4.52
N ALA A 80 6.04 -12.21 3.35
CA ALA A 80 5.93 -12.87 2.04
C ALA A 80 7.20 -13.64 1.60
N GLY A 81 8.25 -13.67 2.42
CA GLY A 81 9.46 -14.46 2.21
C GLY A 81 10.58 -13.73 1.46
N SER A 82 10.63 -12.41 1.51
CA SER A 82 11.71 -11.64 0.85
C SER A 82 13.09 -11.84 1.47
N GLU A 83 14.10 -11.74 0.62
CA GLU A 83 15.50 -11.75 1.01
C GLU A 83 16.00 -10.36 1.46
N ALA A 84 17.16 -10.32 2.11
CA ALA A 84 17.78 -9.08 2.58
C ALA A 84 18.00 -8.05 1.45
N LYS A 85 18.37 -8.51 0.25
CA LYS A 85 18.55 -7.64 -0.91
C LYS A 85 17.23 -6.98 -1.33
N GLN A 86 16.15 -7.76 -1.44
CA GLN A 86 14.82 -7.27 -1.81
C GLN A 86 14.27 -6.28 -0.77
N ASN A 87 14.55 -6.53 0.51
CA ASN A 87 14.22 -5.61 1.60
C ASN A 87 14.92 -4.26 1.46
N ALA A 88 16.21 -4.27 1.13
CA ALA A 88 16.97 -3.04 0.92
C ALA A 88 16.45 -2.27 -0.31
N GLU A 89 16.18 -2.97 -1.41
CA GLU A 89 15.64 -2.37 -2.64
C GLU A 89 14.29 -1.69 -2.41
N LEU A 90 13.41 -2.27 -1.57
CA LEU A 90 12.16 -1.62 -1.16
C LEU A 90 12.42 -0.32 -0.39
N VAL A 91 13.27 -0.38 0.64
CA VAL A 91 13.57 0.80 1.47
C VAL A 91 14.19 1.91 0.62
N GLU A 92 15.12 1.56 -0.27
CA GLU A 92 15.75 2.51 -1.20
C GLU A 92 14.73 3.12 -2.17
N ALA A 93 13.83 2.30 -2.74
CA ALA A 93 12.78 2.76 -3.65
C ALA A 93 11.88 3.83 -3.02
N VAL A 94 11.71 3.83 -1.69
CA VAL A 94 10.98 4.87 -0.98
C VAL A 94 11.91 5.98 -0.49
N MET A 95 12.81 5.66 0.44
CA MET A 95 13.55 6.66 1.23
C MET A 95 14.53 7.49 0.41
N ALA A 96 15.07 6.94 -0.68
CA ALA A 96 15.96 7.70 -1.57
C ALA A 96 15.20 8.56 -2.60
N ASN A 97 13.89 8.32 -2.78
CA ASN A 97 13.09 8.93 -3.84
C ASN A 97 12.05 9.93 -3.32
N VAL A 98 11.70 9.90 -2.03
CA VAL A 98 10.91 10.97 -1.42
C VAL A 98 11.76 12.25 -1.38
N ARG A 99 11.21 13.34 -1.91
CA ARG A 99 11.81 14.69 -1.84
C ARG A 99 11.06 15.52 -0.81
N TYR A 100 11.81 16.41 -0.16
CA TYR A 100 11.33 17.30 0.90
C TYR A 100 11.57 18.75 0.48
N PRO A 101 10.62 19.38 -0.23
CA PRO A 101 10.74 20.77 -0.63
C PRO A 101 10.81 21.69 0.59
N THR A 102 11.60 22.76 0.47
CA THR A 102 11.68 23.79 1.51
C THR A 102 10.41 24.66 1.48
N THR A 103 10.06 25.24 2.63
CA THR A 103 9.03 26.28 2.72
C THR A 103 9.31 27.41 1.72
N GLY A 104 8.27 27.91 1.05
CA GLY A 104 8.39 28.93 0.02
C GLY A 104 9.01 28.47 -1.32
N ALA A 105 9.33 27.18 -1.49
CA ALA A 105 9.71 26.65 -2.80
C ALA A 105 8.58 26.91 -3.82
N SER A 106 8.93 27.19 -5.06
CA SER A 106 7.96 27.42 -6.14
C SER A 106 8.35 26.63 -7.38
N ASP A 107 7.38 25.88 -7.88
CA ASP A 107 7.45 25.05 -9.08
C ASP A 107 6.04 25.03 -9.68
N ALA A 108 5.88 25.66 -10.84
CA ALA A 108 4.58 25.84 -11.48
C ALA A 108 3.92 24.50 -11.89
N ALA A 109 4.71 23.49 -12.23
CA ALA A 109 4.17 22.18 -12.58
C ALA A 109 3.63 21.47 -11.34
N MET A 110 4.38 21.52 -10.25
CA MET A 110 3.95 20.94 -8.97
C MET A 110 2.76 21.70 -8.37
N ASP A 111 2.71 23.04 -8.51
CA ASP A 111 1.56 23.84 -8.09
C ASP A 111 0.29 23.46 -8.85
N ALA A 112 0.38 23.28 -10.18
CA ALA A 112 -0.72 22.80 -11.00
C ALA A 112 -1.16 21.38 -10.61
N GLU A 113 -0.20 20.49 -10.32
CA GLU A 113 -0.48 19.13 -9.89
C GLU A 113 -1.20 19.10 -8.52
N CYS A 114 -0.75 19.91 -7.55
CA CYS A 114 -1.40 20.07 -6.25
C CYS A 114 -2.88 20.43 -6.38
N GLN A 115 -3.19 21.38 -7.26
CA GLN A 115 -4.55 21.85 -7.50
C GLN A 115 -5.38 20.78 -8.23
N SER A 116 -4.86 20.22 -9.32
CA SER A 116 -5.58 19.21 -10.12
C SER A 116 -5.96 17.97 -9.31
N LYS A 117 -5.08 17.55 -8.38
CA LYS A 117 -5.29 16.38 -7.51
C LYS A 117 -5.95 16.72 -6.18
N ASN A 118 -6.30 17.99 -5.92
CA ASN A 118 -6.86 18.46 -4.64
C ASN A 118 -6.07 17.97 -3.41
N VAL A 119 -4.74 17.92 -3.52
CA VAL A 119 -3.86 17.23 -2.56
C VAL A 119 -4.08 17.69 -1.13
N ARG A 120 -4.17 19.01 -0.93
CA ARG A 120 -4.35 19.61 0.40
C ARG A 120 -5.65 19.13 1.05
N GLN A 121 -6.76 19.15 0.32
CA GLN A 121 -8.05 18.70 0.83
C GLN A 121 -8.03 17.19 1.14
N SER A 122 -7.53 16.38 0.21
CA SER A 122 -7.39 14.92 0.40
C SER A 122 -6.54 14.58 1.63
N TYR A 123 -5.43 15.31 1.82
CA TYR A 123 -4.53 15.14 2.94
C TYR A 123 -5.21 15.45 4.29
N PHE A 124 -5.88 16.60 4.42
CA PHE A 124 -6.50 16.99 5.69
C PHE A 124 -7.81 16.26 6.00
N THR A 125 -8.48 15.70 4.99
CA THR A 125 -9.70 14.89 5.18
C THR A 125 -9.44 13.39 5.25
N PHE A 126 -8.19 12.97 5.10
CA PHE A 126 -7.83 11.56 5.01
C PHE A 126 -8.69 10.82 3.96
N SER A 127 -8.83 11.39 2.75
CA SER A 127 -9.55 10.76 1.64
C SER A 127 -8.73 10.60 0.35
N GLY A 128 -8.94 9.48 -0.36
CA GLY A 128 -8.45 9.25 -1.72
C GLY A 128 -7.17 8.40 -1.84
N PRO A 129 -6.73 8.10 -3.08
CA PRO A 129 -5.60 7.20 -3.33
C PRO A 129 -4.25 7.78 -2.88
N LEU A 130 -4.09 9.10 -2.93
CA LEU A 130 -2.83 9.79 -2.62
C LEU A 130 -2.32 9.53 -1.20
N ILE A 131 -3.25 9.43 -0.25
CA ILE A 131 -2.96 9.21 1.17
C ILE A 131 -3.01 7.73 1.57
N THR A 132 -3.30 6.83 0.63
CA THR A 132 -3.40 5.40 0.92
C THR A 132 -2.03 4.91 1.40
N PRO A 133 -1.93 4.30 2.59
CA PRO A 133 -0.66 3.81 3.13
C PRO A 133 0.02 2.81 2.20
N LEU A 134 1.36 2.80 2.14
CA LEU A 134 2.10 1.94 1.22
C LEU A 134 1.74 0.45 1.38
N ASP A 135 1.61 -0.04 2.62
CA ASP A 135 1.24 -1.43 2.92
C ASP A 135 -0.19 -1.80 2.48
N ARG A 136 -1.02 -0.81 2.15
CA ARG A 136 -2.41 -0.95 1.68
C ARG A 136 -2.56 -0.76 0.18
N ARG A 137 -1.48 -0.49 -0.54
CA ARG A 137 -1.50 -0.37 -2.01
C ARG A 137 -1.21 -1.72 -2.65
N PRO A 138 -1.86 -2.09 -3.77
CA PRO A 138 -1.45 -3.25 -4.55
C PRO A 138 0.01 -3.17 -5.01
N PRO A 139 0.81 -4.25 -4.94
CA PRO A 139 0.42 -5.59 -4.47
C PRO A 139 0.66 -5.83 -2.96
N PHE A 140 1.05 -4.83 -2.16
CA PHE A 140 1.30 -4.99 -0.72
C PHE A 140 0.05 -5.43 0.07
N ASP A 141 -1.13 -4.97 -0.33
CA ASP A 141 -2.41 -5.30 0.30
C ASP A 141 -2.73 -6.81 0.30
N SER A 142 -2.13 -7.56 -0.62
CA SER A 142 -2.30 -9.00 -0.82
C SER A 142 -1.07 -9.83 -0.42
N LEU A 143 -0.01 -9.19 0.11
CA LEU A 143 1.10 -9.88 0.78
C LEU A 143 0.68 -10.35 2.17
N LYS A 144 1.35 -11.41 2.67
CA LYS A 144 1.12 -12.02 3.99
C LYS A 144 1.27 -11.07 5.16
#